data_AF-A0A813J2D9-F1
#
_entry.id   AF-A0A813J2D9-F1
#
_cell.length_a   1.000
_cell.length_b   1.000
_cell.length_c   1.000
_cell.angle_alpha   90.00
_cell.angle_beta   90.00
_cell.angle_gamma   90.00
#
_symmetry.space_group_name_H-M   'P 1'
#
loop_
_entity.id
_entity.type
_entity.pdbx_description
1 polymer ?
#
loop_
_entity_poly.entity_id
_entity_poly.type
_entity_poly.pdbx_seq_one_letter_code
_entity_poly.pdbx_strand_id
1 'polypeptide(L)'
;DPDLGHWQIRIKSLRVDGVAIPFCHEGCKGVVDTGTSLMSVPSEVFPEIYEMLRHAAPLDGSCGSQGPELQIELEDITLTLSPEDYAHPMQKKVALGATWGSSQVAVNGTRQDMWCKPMFMTMDLPEPIGPKLFIMGEPLLRKYYTVYDAEAKRVGFGLARHSPKVAKDGADYEDEQWWEEAEEEVDAEALAEAEAEVAAAEEAIRLQIRLQLDAEEEEEAMVAAHQAAVEEEEDAAHQAAWLLHISNNNDNNDNNDNNSIRQQEEEEEEEEEEDQEEEEEEEEEEEEANDNDNDNDNDNSGAEVAAEEEQERQQQQQQENQQEDQQQAEEEEARVDAEEEEGEEEEKRQQQQDNQQQEEEEEENAALEEKQQQQQQEQQQQEQEQQQEQQLQQQQQQQEQQQQQPQPVLVKMLVQELDRSQAFIATLLLDPSLSALPILLDLQQQQ
;
A
#
# COMPACT_ATOMS: atom_id res chain seq x y z
N ASP A 1 3.82 -9.56 -10.42
CA ASP A 1 2.84 -10.21 -11.32
C ASP A 1 1.85 -9.13 -11.76
N PRO A 2 1.99 -8.58 -12.98
CA PRO A 2 1.20 -7.43 -13.42
C PRO A 2 -0.29 -7.75 -13.61
N ASP A 3 -0.62 -8.98 -13.97
CA ASP A 3 -1.99 -9.38 -14.34
C ASP A 3 -2.92 -9.44 -13.11
N LEU A 4 -2.33 -9.46 -11.91
CA LEU A 4 -3.01 -9.32 -10.62
C LEU A 4 -3.27 -7.85 -10.21
N GLY A 5 -2.96 -6.86 -11.04
CA GLY A 5 -3.36 -5.45 -10.84
C GLY A 5 -2.65 -4.69 -9.71
N HIS A 6 -1.60 -5.26 -9.11
CA HIS A 6 -0.87 -4.67 -7.98
C HIS A 6 0.63 -4.51 -8.28
N TRP A 7 1.23 -3.46 -7.73
CA TRP A 7 2.68 -3.18 -7.76
C TRP A 7 3.49 -4.15 -6.89
N GLN A 8 3.49 -5.42 -7.32
CA GLN A 8 4.12 -6.54 -6.64
C GLN A 8 5.59 -6.71 -7.06
N ILE A 9 6.48 -6.52 -6.08
CA ILE A 9 7.90 -6.86 -6.16
C ILE A 9 8.20 -8.15 -5.38
N ARG A 10 9.37 -8.74 -5.62
CA ARG A 10 9.85 -9.93 -4.91
C ARG A 10 10.81 -9.54 -3.80
N ILE A 11 10.53 -10.02 -2.59
CA ILE A 11 11.43 -9.94 -1.44
C ILE A 11 12.21 -11.26 -1.38
N LYS A 12 13.55 -11.22 -1.47
CA LYS A 12 14.43 -12.39 -1.30
C LYS A 12 14.65 -12.75 0.16
N SER A 13 14.82 -11.76 1.03
CA SER A 13 14.96 -11.98 2.48
C SER A 13 14.55 -10.75 3.29
N LEU A 14 14.26 -10.97 4.57
CA LEU A 14 14.08 -9.93 5.58
C LEU A 14 15.11 -10.15 6.68
N ARG A 15 15.70 -9.08 7.21
CA ARG A 15 16.69 -9.15 8.29
C ARG A 15 16.47 -8.04 9.30
N VAL A 16 16.69 -8.33 10.58
CA VAL A 16 16.74 -7.31 11.65
C VAL A 16 18.10 -7.39 12.34
N ASP A 17 18.81 -6.27 12.42
CA ASP A 17 20.24 -6.21 12.81
C ASP A 17 21.12 -7.24 12.06
N GLY A 18 20.81 -7.45 10.78
CA GLY A 18 21.45 -8.43 9.89
C GLY A 18 21.06 -9.90 10.12
N VAL A 19 20.32 -10.22 11.20
CA VAL A 19 19.78 -11.55 11.48
C VAL A 19 18.58 -11.81 10.57
N ALA A 20 18.67 -12.84 9.72
CA ALA A 20 17.63 -13.16 8.73
C ALA A 20 16.42 -13.86 9.37
N ILE A 21 15.22 -13.41 8.99
CA ILE A 21 13.93 -13.98 9.40
C ILE A 21 13.62 -15.22 8.54
N PRO A 22 13.42 -16.43 9.12
CA PRO A 22 13.27 -17.66 8.35
C PRO A 22 12.05 -17.72 7.41
N PHE A 23 10.98 -16.98 7.70
CA PHE A 23 9.71 -17.00 6.96
C PHE A 23 9.88 -16.82 5.44
N CYS A 24 10.75 -15.88 5.02
CA CYS A 24 10.99 -15.54 3.62
C CYS A 24 12.14 -16.31 2.95
N HIS A 25 12.58 -17.46 3.47
CA HIS A 25 13.74 -18.20 2.91
C HIS A 25 13.55 -18.72 1.47
N GLU A 26 12.30 -18.88 1.01
CA GLU A 26 11.94 -19.22 -0.38
C GLU A 26 11.66 -17.97 -1.25
N GLY A 27 11.76 -16.79 -0.64
CA GLY A 27 11.19 -15.53 -1.08
C GLY A 27 9.81 -15.26 -0.49
N CYS A 28 9.44 -13.98 -0.50
CA CYS A 28 8.13 -13.42 -0.20
C CYS A 28 7.72 -12.45 -1.32
N LYS A 29 6.44 -12.08 -1.37
CA LYS A 29 5.95 -11.01 -2.25
C LYS A 29 5.76 -9.74 -1.43
N GLY A 30 5.91 -8.58 -2.06
CA GLY A 30 5.57 -7.30 -1.43
C GLY A 30 4.81 -6.39 -2.40
N VAL A 31 3.70 -5.79 -1.98
CA VAL A 31 3.03 -4.70 -2.69
C VAL A 31 3.57 -3.38 -2.19
N VAL A 32 3.92 -2.47 -3.11
CA VAL A 32 4.41 -1.12 -2.80
C VAL A 32 3.22 -0.16 -2.90
N ASP A 33 2.67 0.28 -1.77
CA ASP A 33 1.32 0.88 -1.72
C ASP A 33 1.28 2.25 -1.02
N THR A 34 0.93 3.29 -1.77
CA THR A 34 0.72 4.65 -1.25
C THR A 34 -0.56 4.80 -0.41
N GLY A 35 -1.49 3.85 -0.47
CA GLY A 35 -2.76 3.89 0.27
C GLY A 35 -2.68 3.39 1.72
N THR A 36 -1.55 2.79 2.14
CA THR A 36 -1.41 2.17 3.46
C THR A 36 -0.41 2.92 4.36
N SER A 37 -0.86 3.44 5.50
CA SER A 37 -0.02 4.18 6.48
C SER A 37 0.90 3.32 7.35
N LEU A 38 0.83 2.00 7.26
CA LEU A 38 1.60 1.05 8.06
C LEU A 38 2.33 0.03 7.16
N MET A 39 3.31 -0.69 7.71
CA MET A 39 3.81 -1.90 7.05
C MET A 39 2.88 -3.07 7.39
N SER A 40 2.29 -3.71 6.37
CA SER A 40 1.49 -4.93 6.60
C SER A 40 2.35 -6.17 6.43
N VAL A 41 2.21 -7.14 7.33
CA VAL A 41 2.90 -8.44 7.27
C VAL A 41 1.92 -9.59 7.57
N PRO A 42 2.20 -10.83 7.13
CA PRO A 42 1.37 -11.99 7.49
C PRO A 42 1.38 -12.27 9.00
N SER A 43 0.26 -12.75 9.53
CA SER A 43 0.10 -13.00 10.98
C SER A 43 1.05 -14.08 11.51
N GLU A 44 1.50 -15.01 10.66
CA GLU A 44 2.47 -16.06 11.00
C GLU A 44 3.84 -15.47 11.41
N VAL A 45 4.30 -14.40 10.75
CA VAL A 45 5.62 -13.79 10.98
C VAL A 45 5.57 -12.57 11.89
N PHE A 46 4.39 -11.95 12.06
CA PHE A 46 4.23 -10.73 12.87
C PHE A 46 4.84 -10.85 14.29
N PRO A 47 4.64 -11.92 15.08
CA PRO A 47 5.22 -12.01 16.42
C PRO A 47 6.76 -12.00 16.43
N GLU A 48 7.42 -12.64 15.46
CA GLU A 48 8.88 -12.68 15.35
C GLU A 48 9.42 -11.28 14.99
N ILE A 49 8.94 -10.69 13.89
CA ILE A 49 9.43 -9.38 13.42
C ILE A 49 9.08 -8.25 14.40
N TYR A 50 7.94 -8.31 15.09
CA TYR A 50 7.54 -7.31 16.08
C TYR A 50 8.39 -7.36 17.35
N GLU A 51 8.72 -8.56 17.85
CA GLU A 51 9.62 -8.73 18.99
C GLU A 51 11.08 -8.38 18.65
N MET A 52 11.52 -8.59 17.40
CA MET A 52 12.85 -8.16 16.95
C MET A 52 12.96 -6.64 16.75
N LEU A 53 11.91 -5.96 16.24
CA LEU A 53 11.95 -4.53 15.93
C LEU A 53 11.62 -3.62 17.13
N ARG A 54 10.84 -4.10 18.11
CA ARG A 54 10.51 -3.29 19.29
C ARG A 54 11.71 -3.07 20.19
N HIS A 55 11.79 -1.90 20.81
CA HIS A 55 12.92 -1.52 21.65
C HIS A 55 12.50 -0.61 22.81
N ALA A 56 13.39 -0.47 23.80
CA ALA A 56 13.18 0.45 24.92
C ALA A 56 13.39 1.90 24.44
N ALA A 57 12.53 2.82 24.85
CA ALA A 57 12.62 4.21 24.46
C ALA A 57 13.83 4.91 25.15
N PRO A 58 14.59 5.76 24.46
CA PRO A 58 15.63 6.59 25.08
C PRO A 58 15.05 7.66 26.03
N LEU A 59 15.91 8.40 26.73
CA LEU A 59 15.49 9.35 27.77
C LEU A 59 14.67 10.54 27.25
N ASP A 60 14.90 10.97 26.01
CA ASP A 60 14.11 12.00 25.32
C ASP A 60 12.73 11.49 24.88
N GLY A 61 12.52 10.17 24.85
CA GLY A 61 11.34 9.53 24.29
C GLY A 61 11.34 9.39 22.77
N SER A 62 12.45 9.72 22.07
CA SER A 62 12.50 9.62 20.61
C SER A 62 12.75 8.18 20.15
N CYS A 63 11.78 7.61 19.43
CA CYS A 63 11.94 6.26 18.87
C CYS A 63 12.79 6.21 17.60
N GLY A 64 13.24 7.36 17.08
CA GLY A 64 14.05 7.40 15.87
C GLY A 64 15.56 7.29 16.08
N SER A 65 16.06 7.62 17.28
CA SER A 65 17.50 7.82 17.50
C SER A 65 18.30 6.56 17.82
N GLN A 66 17.65 5.53 18.40
CA GLN A 66 18.29 4.29 18.84
C GLN A 66 17.30 3.12 18.77
N GLY A 67 17.68 2.05 18.10
CA GLY A 67 16.88 0.85 17.88
C GLY A 67 17.51 -0.04 16.81
N PRO A 68 16.91 -1.20 16.50
CA PRO A 68 17.42 -2.12 15.50
C PRO A 68 17.11 -1.65 14.06
N GLU A 69 17.91 -2.12 13.10
CA GLU A 69 17.78 -1.82 11.67
C GLU A 69 17.01 -2.94 10.95
N LEU A 70 16.01 -2.57 10.13
CA LEU A 70 15.28 -3.50 9.26
C LEU A 70 15.86 -3.44 7.84
N GLN A 71 16.20 -4.60 7.28
CA GLN A 71 16.70 -4.74 5.91
C GLN A 71 15.75 -5.62 5.10
N ILE A 72 15.36 -5.14 3.92
CA ILE A 72 14.50 -5.81 2.95
C ILE A 72 15.36 -6.07 1.70
N GLU A 73 15.78 -7.32 1.53
CA GLU A 73 16.64 -7.75 0.42
C GLU A 73 15.74 -8.05 -0.80
N LEU A 74 15.83 -7.22 -1.85
CA LEU A 74 15.09 -7.38 -3.11
C LEU A 74 15.96 -8.11 -4.15
N GLU A 75 15.68 -7.96 -5.45
CA GLU A 75 16.46 -8.68 -6.46
C GLU A 75 17.87 -8.09 -6.65
N ASP A 76 18.02 -6.78 -6.86
CA ASP A 76 19.33 -6.13 -7.09
C ASP A 76 19.75 -5.13 -6.00
N ILE A 77 18.84 -4.79 -5.08
CA ILE A 77 19.04 -3.78 -4.03
C ILE A 77 18.56 -4.28 -2.66
N THR A 78 19.09 -3.67 -1.60
CA THR A 78 18.55 -3.80 -0.23
C THR A 78 17.97 -2.47 0.19
N LEU A 79 16.71 -2.46 0.61
CA LEU A 79 16.06 -1.30 1.24
C LEU A 79 16.22 -1.41 2.75
N THR A 80 16.64 -0.33 3.41
CA THR A 80 17.06 -0.33 4.82
C THR A 80 16.33 0.75 5.60
N LEU A 81 15.52 0.34 6.58
CA LEU A 81 14.76 1.23 7.46
C LEU A 81 15.44 1.31 8.84
N SER A 82 15.78 2.53 9.23
CA SER A 82 16.24 2.89 10.58
C SER A 82 15.03 3.10 11.50
N PRO A 83 15.21 3.11 12.83
CA PRO A 83 14.11 3.32 13.79
C PRO A 83 13.27 4.58 13.51
N GLU A 84 13.86 5.63 12.95
CA GLU A 84 13.15 6.88 12.58
C GLU A 84 12.08 6.71 11.50
N ASP A 85 12.19 5.67 10.67
CA ASP A 85 11.27 5.37 9.58
C ASP A 85 10.07 4.55 10.05
N TYR A 86 10.31 3.60 10.95
CA TYR A 86 9.34 2.56 11.29
C TYR A 86 8.85 2.58 12.74
N ALA A 87 9.53 3.24 13.68
CA ALA A 87 9.25 3.10 15.12
C ALA A 87 8.44 4.26 15.69
N HIS A 88 7.41 3.92 16.48
CA HIS A 88 6.48 4.87 17.09
C HIS A 88 6.45 4.72 18.62
N PRO A 89 6.37 5.84 19.38
CA PRO A 89 6.30 5.80 20.84
C PRO A 89 4.99 5.17 21.35
N MET A 90 5.11 4.24 22.30
CA MET A 90 4.00 3.54 22.93
C MET A 90 4.08 3.70 24.45
N GLN A 91 3.16 4.46 25.04
CA GLN A 91 3.07 4.61 26.49
C GLN A 91 2.59 3.30 27.13
N LYS A 92 3.15 2.93 28.29
CA LYS A 92 2.62 1.84 29.12
C LYS A 92 1.44 2.40 29.92
N LYS A 93 0.29 1.72 29.87
CA LYS A 93 -0.89 2.10 30.66
C LYS A 93 -0.53 2.10 32.15
N VAL A 94 -0.43 3.28 32.74
CA VAL A 94 -0.05 3.46 34.14
C VAL A 94 -1.21 2.94 35.03
N ALA A 95 -0.89 2.11 36.02
CA ALA A 95 -1.91 1.55 36.90
C ALA A 95 -2.62 2.67 37.70
N LEU A 96 -3.96 2.63 37.71
CA LEU A 96 -4.81 3.52 38.50
C LEU A 96 -4.37 3.52 39.97
N GLY A 97 -3.90 4.67 40.46
CA GLY A 97 -3.34 4.84 41.81
C GLY A 97 -1.83 5.08 41.89
N ALA A 98 -1.10 5.02 40.77
CA ALA A 98 0.27 5.53 40.73
C ALA A 98 0.30 7.05 40.94
N THR A 99 1.31 7.55 41.66
CA THR A 99 1.48 9.00 41.88
C THR A 99 1.89 9.70 40.58
N TRP A 100 1.21 10.79 40.24
CA TRP A 100 1.64 11.69 39.17
C TRP A 100 3.12 12.08 39.37
N GLY A 101 3.90 12.02 38.29
CA GLY A 101 5.35 12.25 38.30
C GLY A 101 6.24 11.06 38.73
N SER A 102 5.69 9.91 39.16
CA SER A 102 6.51 8.78 39.61
C SER A 102 7.06 7.87 38.49
N SER A 103 6.62 8.05 37.25
CA SER A 103 6.92 7.14 36.12
C SER A 103 8.33 7.30 35.53
N GLN A 104 9.02 8.42 35.79
CA GLN A 104 10.31 8.76 35.17
C GLN A 104 11.52 8.08 35.85
N VAL A 105 11.38 6.83 36.30
CA VAL A 105 12.52 6.04 36.80
C VAL A 105 13.31 5.50 35.61
N ALA A 106 14.21 6.32 35.09
CA ALA A 106 15.16 5.93 34.06
C ALA A 106 16.07 4.80 34.56
N VAL A 107 16.16 3.71 33.80
CA VAL A 107 17.05 2.57 34.08
C VAL A 107 17.95 2.34 32.87
N ASN A 108 19.26 2.26 33.11
CA ASN A 108 20.29 2.08 32.08
C ASN A 108 20.21 3.06 30.88
N GLY A 109 19.70 4.28 31.09
CA GLY A 109 19.56 5.28 30.01
C GLY A 109 18.31 5.11 29.15
N THR A 110 17.33 4.31 29.58
CA THR A 110 16.04 4.13 28.89
C THR A 110 14.86 4.49 29.79
N ARG A 111 13.76 4.95 29.17
CA ARG A 111 12.48 5.19 29.83
C ARG A 111 11.79 3.87 30.19
N GLN A 112 11.08 3.88 31.32
CA GLN A 112 10.35 2.71 31.82
C GLN A 112 8.83 2.86 31.71
N ASP A 113 8.33 4.05 31.44
CA ASP A 113 6.93 4.42 31.27
C ASP A 113 6.44 4.33 29.82
N MET A 114 7.36 4.18 28.86
CA MET A 114 7.06 3.96 27.44
C MET A 114 8.09 3.01 26.80
N TRP A 115 7.84 2.65 25.55
CA TRP A 115 8.69 1.84 24.68
C TRP A 115 8.42 2.20 23.22
N CYS A 116 9.20 1.67 22.30
CA CYS A 116 9.08 1.94 20.87
C CYS A 116 8.57 0.69 20.15
N LYS A 117 7.42 0.79 19.51
CA LYS A 117 6.81 -0.28 18.71
C LYS A 117 6.97 0.01 17.21
N PRO A 118 7.10 -1.01 16.35
CA PRO A 118 7.04 -0.77 14.92
C PRO A 118 5.63 -0.33 14.46
N MET A 119 5.57 0.48 13.40
CA MET A 119 4.36 0.92 12.69
C MET A 119 3.89 -0.18 11.73
N PHE A 120 3.61 -1.35 12.31
CA PHE A 120 3.30 -2.59 11.60
C PHE A 120 1.91 -3.08 11.96
N MET A 121 1.25 -3.76 11.01
CA MET A 121 -0.03 -4.44 11.19
C MET A 121 -0.02 -5.86 10.61
N THR A 122 -0.94 -6.69 11.07
CA THR A 122 -1.20 -8.05 10.55
C THR A 122 -2.23 -8.00 9.43
N MET A 123 -1.95 -8.64 8.29
CA MET A 123 -2.97 -8.96 7.30
C MET A 123 -2.59 -10.22 6.53
N ASP A 124 -3.52 -11.18 6.47
CA ASP A 124 -3.37 -12.41 5.69
C ASP A 124 -4.27 -12.34 4.46
N LEU A 125 -3.68 -12.54 3.27
CA LEU A 125 -4.43 -12.65 2.02
C LEU A 125 -4.31 -14.07 1.45
N PRO A 126 -5.38 -14.61 0.82
CA PRO A 126 -5.34 -15.93 0.20
C PRO A 126 -4.51 -15.92 -1.09
N GLU A 127 -4.24 -17.12 -1.62
CA GLU A 127 -3.83 -17.29 -3.01
C GLU A 127 -4.87 -16.68 -3.98
N PRO A 128 -4.47 -16.14 -5.15
CA PRO A 128 -3.12 -16.19 -5.74
C PRO A 128 -2.16 -15.10 -5.24
N ILE A 129 -2.62 -14.09 -4.50
CA ILE A 129 -1.78 -12.94 -4.12
C ILE A 129 -0.90 -13.30 -2.92
N GLY A 130 -1.47 -13.80 -1.82
CA GLY A 130 -0.72 -14.30 -0.66
C GLY A 130 -0.22 -15.75 -0.83
N PRO A 131 0.02 -16.49 0.28
CA PRO A 131 -0.07 -16.06 1.68
C PRO A 131 1.14 -15.23 2.16
N LYS A 132 2.33 -15.40 1.56
CA LYS A 132 3.56 -14.69 1.95
C LYS A 132 3.63 -13.26 1.36
N LEU A 133 2.60 -12.44 1.59
CA LEU A 133 2.52 -11.06 1.07
C LEU A 133 2.80 -10.02 2.17
N PHE A 134 3.61 -9.03 1.84
CA PHE A 134 3.84 -7.82 2.63
C PHE A 134 3.20 -6.61 1.93
N ILE A 135 2.75 -5.60 2.68
CA ILE A 135 2.48 -4.27 2.11
C ILE A 135 3.51 -3.29 2.66
N MET A 136 4.19 -2.61 1.75
CA MET A 136 5.19 -1.59 2.02
C MET A 136 4.53 -0.22 1.87
N GLY A 137 3.99 0.27 3.00
CA GLY A 137 3.32 1.56 3.10
C GLY A 137 4.25 2.72 3.46
N GLU A 138 3.67 3.75 4.08
CA GLU A 138 4.36 4.98 4.51
C GLU A 138 5.77 4.79 5.11
N PRO A 139 6.04 3.84 6.03
CA PRO A 139 7.36 3.70 6.64
C PRO A 139 8.49 3.43 5.63
N LEU A 140 8.18 2.82 4.49
CA LEU A 140 9.13 2.64 3.40
C LEU A 140 9.10 3.83 2.42
N LEU A 141 7.92 4.25 2.01
CA LEU A 141 7.69 5.29 1.00
C LEU A 141 8.17 6.69 1.44
N ARG A 142 8.18 6.96 2.75
CA ARG A 142 8.70 8.22 3.30
C ARG A 142 10.22 8.32 3.26
N LYS A 143 10.93 7.18 3.24
CA LYS A 143 12.40 7.15 3.11
C LYS A 143 12.86 6.99 1.67
N TYR A 144 12.14 6.18 0.90
CA TYR A 144 12.47 5.88 -0.48
C TYR A 144 11.49 6.55 -1.44
N TYR A 145 11.98 7.57 -2.14
CA TYR A 145 11.28 8.10 -3.30
C TYR A 145 11.09 6.97 -4.32
N THR A 146 9.84 6.72 -4.68
CA THR A 146 9.42 5.50 -5.37
C THR A 146 8.77 5.85 -6.70
N VAL A 147 9.31 5.27 -7.78
CA VAL A 147 8.84 5.49 -9.16
C VAL A 147 8.07 4.25 -9.63
N TYR A 148 6.83 4.47 -10.04
CA TYR A 148 5.93 3.44 -10.56
C TYR A 148 5.90 3.49 -12.09
N ASP A 149 6.71 2.64 -12.73
CA ASP A 149 6.89 2.62 -14.18
C ASP A 149 5.93 1.61 -14.81
N ALA A 150 4.83 2.11 -15.36
CA ALA A 150 3.73 1.29 -15.90
C ALA A 150 4.04 0.71 -17.29
N GLU A 151 4.95 1.33 -18.04
CA GLU A 151 5.36 0.90 -19.38
C GLU A 151 6.32 -0.30 -19.29
N ALA A 152 7.40 -0.16 -18.50
CA ALA A 152 8.34 -1.25 -18.22
C ALA A 152 7.88 -2.17 -17.05
N LYS A 153 6.69 -1.91 -16.48
CA LYS A 153 6.03 -2.71 -15.43
C LYS A 153 6.90 -3.00 -14.20
N ARG A 154 7.62 -1.98 -13.72
CA ARG A 154 8.62 -2.06 -12.65
C ARG A 154 8.43 -0.97 -11.58
N VAL A 155 9.03 -1.17 -10.41
CA VAL A 155 9.10 -0.16 -9.35
C VAL A 155 10.57 0.18 -9.10
N GLY A 156 10.91 1.47 -9.18
CA GLY A 156 12.23 2.00 -8.88
C GLY A 156 12.27 2.70 -7.52
N PHE A 157 13.41 2.63 -6.82
CA PHE A 157 13.60 3.26 -5.51
C PHE A 157 14.87 4.11 -5.49
N GLY A 158 14.76 5.33 -4.97
CA GLY A 158 15.90 6.20 -4.61
C GLY A 158 15.72 6.74 -3.20
N LEU A 159 16.80 7.20 -2.54
CA LEU A 159 16.67 7.87 -1.25
C LEU A 159 15.96 9.22 -1.42
N ALA A 160 14.93 9.48 -0.61
CA ALA A 160 14.23 10.75 -0.60
C ALA A 160 15.10 11.88 0.02
N ARG A 161 14.89 13.12 -0.44
CA ARG A 161 15.51 14.33 0.12
C ARG A 161 14.65 14.84 1.29
N HIS A 162 15.08 14.58 2.52
CA HIS A 162 14.43 15.16 3.71
C HIS A 162 15.04 16.52 4.05
N SER A 163 14.20 17.54 4.18
CA SER A 163 14.62 18.84 4.72
C SER A 163 15.06 18.67 6.19
N PRO A 164 16.16 19.33 6.63
CA PRO A 164 16.59 19.29 8.02
C PRO A 164 15.47 19.79 8.94
N LYS A 165 15.12 19.00 9.97
CA LYS A 165 14.21 19.47 11.01
C LYS A 165 14.91 20.58 11.79
N VAL A 166 14.50 21.82 11.56
CA VAL A 166 14.99 22.98 12.32
C VAL A 166 14.73 22.72 13.80
N ALA A 167 15.79 22.70 14.60
CA ALA A 167 15.66 22.55 16.05
C ALA A 167 14.97 23.81 16.60
N LYS A 168 13.69 23.68 16.99
CA LYS A 168 13.00 24.70 17.78
C LYS A 168 13.68 24.78 19.15
N ASP A 169 14.62 25.71 19.29
CA ASP A 169 15.29 26.02 20.56
C ASP A 169 14.21 26.35 21.61
N GLY A 170 14.23 25.61 22.72
CA GLY A 170 13.05 25.45 23.56
C GLY A 170 12.62 26.70 24.32
N ALA A 171 11.46 27.24 23.94
CA ALA A 171 10.60 28.07 24.79
C ALA A 171 9.14 27.61 24.61
N ASP A 172 8.43 27.59 25.74
CA ASP A 172 6.97 27.53 25.93
C ASP A 172 6.16 26.46 25.16
N TYR A 173 5.66 25.49 25.94
CA TYR A 173 4.43 24.75 25.61
C TYR A 173 3.22 25.62 25.98
N GLU A 174 2.30 25.85 25.05
CA GLU A 174 0.87 25.77 25.33
C GLU A 174 0.07 25.51 24.03
N ASP A 175 -1.11 24.90 24.23
CA ASP A 175 -2.24 24.67 23.32
C ASP A 175 -2.17 23.79 22.04
N GLU A 176 -3.20 22.96 21.92
CA GLU A 176 -3.47 21.97 20.87
C GLU A 176 -4.29 22.60 19.71
N GLN A 177 -3.74 23.62 19.04
CA GLN A 177 -4.32 24.18 17.80
C GLN A 177 -3.40 23.89 16.60
N TRP A 178 -3.72 22.83 15.86
CA TRP A 178 -2.78 22.18 14.93
C TRP A 178 -3.21 22.23 13.44
N TRP A 179 -4.05 23.20 13.03
CA TRP A 179 -4.70 23.16 11.70
C TRP A 179 -4.84 24.45 10.86
N GLU A 180 -4.50 25.67 11.33
CA GLU A 180 -4.74 26.89 10.52
C GLU A 180 -3.53 27.83 10.26
N GLU A 181 -2.36 27.64 10.88
CA GLU A 181 -1.18 28.52 10.64
C GLU A 181 0.03 27.71 10.15
N ALA A 182 0.02 27.34 8.86
CA ALA A 182 1.10 26.58 8.20
C ALA A 182 1.56 27.16 6.83
N GLU A 183 1.06 28.33 6.41
CA GLU A 183 1.35 28.95 5.10
C GLU A 183 2.12 30.29 5.15
N GLU A 184 2.83 30.59 6.24
CA GLU A 184 3.90 31.61 6.31
C GLU A 184 4.88 31.21 7.45
N GLU A 185 6.21 31.32 7.35
CA GLU A 185 7.09 31.68 6.23
C GLU A 185 7.94 30.45 5.83
N VAL A 186 7.99 30.11 4.54
CA VAL A 186 9.09 29.30 3.98
C VAL A 186 10.03 30.28 3.28
N ASP A 187 11.31 30.33 3.66
CA ASP A 187 12.29 31.25 3.06
C ASP A 187 12.28 31.10 1.52
N ALA A 188 11.71 32.08 0.82
CA ALA A 188 11.53 32.01 -0.63
C ALA A 188 12.87 31.94 -1.39
N GLU A 189 13.95 32.47 -0.78
CA GLU A 189 15.32 32.32 -1.26
C GLU A 189 15.81 30.86 -1.15
N ALA A 190 15.54 30.18 -0.02
CA ALA A 190 15.88 28.77 0.17
C ALA A 190 15.02 27.81 -0.66
N LEU A 191 13.74 28.16 -0.90
CA LEU A 191 12.88 27.42 -1.84
C LEU A 191 13.42 27.52 -3.27
N ALA A 192 13.75 28.74 -3.72
CA ALA A 192 14.31 28.97 -5.05
C ALA A 192 15.68 28.31 -5.26
N GLU A 193 16.55 28.27 -4.24
CA GLU A 193 17.80 27.49 -4.30
C GLU A 193 17.51 25.98 -4.41
N ALA A 194 16.55 25.44 -3.65
CA ALA A 194 16.16 24.03 -3.73
C ALA A 194 15.55 23.64 -5.09
N GLU A 195 14.69 24.48 -5.65
CA GLU A 195 14.11 24.28 -6.99
C GLU A 195 15.18 24.34 -8.09
N ALA A 196 16.15 25.25 -7.98
CA ALA A 196 17.28 25.34 -8.92
C ALA A 196 18.19 24.10 -8.86
N GLU A 197 18.45 23.54 -7.67
CA GLU A 197 19.17 22.27 -7.53
C GLU A 197 18.41 21.10 -8.17
N VAL A 198 17.09 21.02 -7.95
CA VAL A 198 16.24 19.95 -8.53
C VAL A 198 16.19 20.05 -10.06
N ALA A 199 16.02 21.26 -10.62
CA ALA A 199 16.05 21.48 -12.06
C ALA A 199 17.40 21.09 -12.69
N ALA A 200 18.52 21.41 -12.03
CA ALA A 200 19.86 20.99 -12.47
C ALA A 200 20.06 19.46 -12.38
N ALA A 201 19.48 18.80 -11.37
CA ALA A 201 19.49 17.35 -11.24
C ALA A 201 18.64 16.66 -12.33
N GLU A 202 17.46 17.20 -12.66
CA GLU A 202 16.65 16.71 -13.79
C GLU A 202 17.39 16.84 -15.13
N GLU A 203 18.04 17.97 -15.40
CA GLU A 203 18.80 18.16 -16.64
C GLU A 203 19.98 17.18 -16.72
N ALA A 204 20.70 16.97 -15.61
CA ALA A 204 21.77 15.97 -15.53
C ALA A 204 21.26 14.54 -15.76
N ILE A 205 20.11 14.17 -15.19
CA ILE A 205 19.49 12.85 -15.39
C ILE A 205 19.01 12.68 -16.85
N ARG A 206 18.39 13.71 -17.45
CA ARG A 206 17.98 13.69 -18.87
C ARG A 206 19.17 13.56 -19.81
N LEU A 207 20.30 14.21 -19.51
CA LEU A 207 21.56 14.05 -20.25
C LEU A 207 22.15 12.65 -20.08
N GLN A 208 22.15 12.11 -18.87
CA GLN A 208 22.63 10.75 -18.56
C GLN A 208 21.82 9.69 -19.33
N ILE A 209 20.49 9.80 -19.33
CA ILE A 209 19.58 8.91 -20.07
C ILE A 209 19.83 9.01 -21.58
N ARG A 210 19.93 10.22 -22.14
CA ARG A 210 20.24 10.38 -23.58
C ARG A 210 21.57 9.73 -23.95
N LEU A 211 22.62 9.94 -23.17
CA LEU A 211 23.94 9.32 -23.43
C LEU A 211 23.94 7.78 -23.31
N GLN A 212 22.95 7.19 -22.63
CA GLN A 212 22.76 5.73 -22.62
C GLN A 212 21.99 5.27 -23.86
N LEU A 213 20.91 5.96 -24.25
CA LEU A 213 20.14 5.66 -25.46
C LEU A 213 20.99 5.83 -26.74
N ASP A 214 21.77 6.91 -26.82
CA ASP A 214 22.71 7.17 -27.94
C ASP A 214 23.74 6.02 -28.07
N ALA A 215 24.14 5.39 -26.95
CA ALA A 215 25.09 4.28 -26.93
C ALA A 215 24.44 2.92 -27.24
N GLU A 216 23.18 2.72 -26.81
CA GLU A 216 22.37 1.56 -27.17
C GLU A 216 22.03 1.58 -28.67
N GLU A 217 21.76 2.75 -29.27
CA GLU A 217 21.57 2.90 -30.73
C GLU A 217 22.88 2.61 -31.51
N GLU A 218 24.05 3.03 -31.01
CA GLU A 218 25.34 2.63 -31.62
C GLU A 218 25.61 1.11 -31.51
N GLU A 219 25.19 0.43 -30.44
CA GLU A 219 25.33 -1.03 -30.31
C GLU A 219 24.34 -1.78 -31.23
N GLU A 220 23.06 -1.39 -31.28
CA GLU A 220 22.08 -1.97 -32.20
C GLU A 220 22.48 -1.76 -33.67
N ALA A 221 22.96 -0.56 -34.05
CA ALA A 221 23.47 -0.30 -35.39
C ALA A 221 24.69 -1.18 -35.74
N MET A 222 25.56 -1.46 -34.77
CA MET A 222 26.71 -2.36 -34.96
C MET A 222 26.28 -3.83 -35.10
N VAL A 223 25.28 -4.28 -34.32
CA VAL A 223 24.69 -5.62 -34.44
C VAL A 223 23.99 -5.80 -35.78
N ALA A 224 23.16 -4.83 -36.20
CA ALA A 224 22.48 -4.85 -37.49
C ALA A 224 23.47 -4.86 -38.67
N ALA A 225 24.53 -4.05 -38.61
CA ALA A 225 25.60 -4.06 -39.61
C ALA A 225 26.37 -5.40 -39.64
N HIS A 226 26.54 -6.06 -38.49
CA HIS A 226 27.15 -7.39 -38.43
C HIS A 226 26.22 -8.47 -39.01
N GLN A 227 24.92 -8.43 -38.69
CA GLN A 227 23.91 -9.35 -39.24
C GLN A 227 23.81 -9.22 -40.76
N ALA A 228 23.68 -8.01 -41.30
CA ALA A 228 23.64 -7.78 -42.75
C ALA A 228 24.91 -8.28 -43.47
N ALA A 229 26.09 -8.16 -42.85
CA ALA A 229 27.33 -8.71 -43.41
C ALA A 229 27.40 -10.24 -43.37
N VAL A 230 26.77 -10.88 -42.37
CA VAL A 230 26.63 -12.35 -42.31
C VAL A 230 25.62 -12.83 -43.35
N GLU A 231 24.48 -12.14 -43.50
CA GLU A 231 23.50 -12.45 -44.54
C GLU A 231 24.10 -12.31 -45.95
N GLU A 232 24.89 -11.28 -46.24
CA GLU A 232 25.57 -11.15 -47.54
C GLU A 232 26.59 -12.28 -47.81
N GLU A 233 27.27 -12.81 -46.77
CA GLU A 233 28.16 -13.97 -46.90
C GLU A 233 27.39 -15.29 -47.06
N GLU A 234 26.26 -15.48 -46.35
CA GLU A 234 25.39 -16.65 -46.53
C GLU A 234 24.70 -16.65 -47.90
N ASP A 235 24.21 -15.51 -48.39
CA ASP A 235 23.56 -15.40 -49.69
C ASP A 235 24.57 -15.59 -50.85
N ALA A 236 25.81 -15.11 -50.69
CA ALA A 236 26.90 -15.43 -51.59
C ALA A 236 27.23 -16.93 -51.60
N ALA A 237 27.22 -17.59 -50.45
CA ALA A 237 27.40 -19.04 -50.34
C ALA A 237 26.22 -19.82 -50.97
N HIS A 238 24.99 -19.34 -50.78
CA HIS A 238 23.78 -19.92 -51.37
C HIS A 238 23.76 -19.77 -52.90
N GLN A 239 24.14 -18.60 -53.45
CA GLN A 239 24.31 -18.43 -54.90
C GLN A 239 25.41 -19.33 -55.46
N ALA A 240 26.55 -19.47 -54.76
CA ALA A 240 27.62 -20.39 -55.16
C ALA A 240 27.15 -21.87 -55.16
N ALA A 241 26.39 -22.29 -54.15
CA ALA A 241 25.79 -23.62 -54.07
C ALA A 241 24.73 -23.85 -55.18
N TRP A 242 23.90 -22.85 -55.46
CA TRP A 242 22.87 -22.89 -56.51
C TRP A 242 23.48 -22.98 -57.91
N LEU A 243 24.53 -22.22 -58.20
CA LEU A 243 25.29 -22.31 -59.45
C LEU A 243 25.97 -23.69 -59.63
N LEU A 244 26.51 -24.26 -58.55
CA LEU A 244 27.00 -25.64 -58.54
C LEU A 244 25.88 -26.67 -58.78
N HIS A 245 24.65 -26.41 -58.31
CA HIS A 245 23.51 -27.29 -58.54
C HIS A 245 23.01 -27.22 -59.99
N ILE A 246 22.89 -26.02 -60.57
CA ILE A 246 22.56 -25.82 -61.99
C ILE A 246 23.62 -26.46 -62.91
N SER A 247 24.91 -26.34 -62.58
CA SER A 247 25.97 -26.98 -63.36
C SER A 247 25.94 -28.52 -63.33
N ASN A 248 25.15 -29.14 -62.44
CA ASN A 248 25.00 -30.60 -62.36
C ASN A 248 23.66 -31.12 -62.91
N ASN A 249 22.63 -30.28 -63.06
CA ASN A 249 21.28 -30.69 -63.47
C ASN A 249 20.93 -30.30 -64.92
N ASN A 250 21.92 -30.13 -65.80
CA ASN A 250 21.71 -29.77 -67.21
C ASN A 250 21.55 -31.00 -68.13
N ASP A 251 20.78 -32.00 -67.67
CA ASP A 251 20.42 -33.23 -68.40
C ASP A 251 18.95 -33.60 -68.06
N ASN A 252 18.12 -33.76 -69.10
CA ASN A 252 16.67 -34.11 -69.09
C ASN A 252 15.69 -32.95 -68.73
N ASN A 253 15.25 -32.10 -69.67
CA ASN A 253 14.27 -32.34 -70.76
C ASN A 253 12.76 -32.26 -70.35
N ASP A 254 12.04 -31.38 -71.07
CA ASP A 254 10.57 -31.30 -71.31
C ASP A 254 9.54 -30.92 -70.22
N ASN A 255 8.79 -29.83 -70.54
CA ASN A 255 7.34 -29.58 -70.40
C ASN A 255 6.63 -29.89 -69.05
N ASN A 256 5.85 -29.01 -68.42
CA ASN A 256 4.56 -28.47 -68.90
C ASN A 256 3.84 -27.72 -67.75
N ASP A 257 2.70 -27.10 -68.08
CA ASP A 257 1.57 -26.67 -67.21
C ASP A 257 1.72 -25.47 -66.23
N ASN A 258 0.76 -24.55 -66.40
CA ASN A 258 0.48 -23.36 -65.59
C ASN A 258 -0.35 -23.70 -64.33
N ASN A 259 -0.65 -22.64 -63.55
CA ASN A 259 -1.55 -22.57 -62.39
C ASN A 259 -0.98 -23.19 -61.09
N SER A 260 -1.34 -22.68 -59.90
CA SER A 260 -2.49 -21.81 -59.58
C SER A 260 -2.31 -20.98 -58.31
N ILE A 261 -3.23 -20.04 -58.08
CA ILE A 261 -3.67 -19.48 -56.77
C ILE A 261 -2.63 -18.56 -56.08
N ARG A 262 -2.89 -17.26 -55.87
CA ARG A 262 -3.91 -16.58 -54.99
C ARG A 262 -3.58 -16.75 -53.50
N GLN A 263 -3.80 -15.80 -52.58
CA GLN A 263 -4.52 -14.49 -52.61
C GLN A 263 -4.09 -13.67 -51.37
N GLN A 264 -4.06 -12.33 -51.41
CA GLN A 264 -4.34 -11.41 -50.27
C GLN A 264 -4.12 -9.92 -50.65
N GLU A 265 -5.16 -9.31 -51.21
CA GLU A 265 -5.43 -7.85 -51.34
C GLU A 265 -6.97 -7.70 -51.26
N GLU A 266 -7.50 -6.49 -50.99
CA GLU A 266 -8.92 -6.06 -50.79
C GLU A 266 -9.39 -5.91 -49.32
N GLU A 267 -9.48 -4.65 -48.83
CA GLU A 267 -10.56 -4.08 -47.96
C GLU A 267 -10.31 -2.56 -47.69
N GLU A 268 -10.95 -1.67 -48.46
CA GLU A 268 -11.09 -0.20 -48.28
C GLU A 268 -12.42 0.29 -48.93
N GLU A 269 -13.10 1.31 -48.36
CA GLU A 269 -14.26 2.10 -48.90
C GLU A 269 -15.58 1.33 -49.24
N GLU A 270 -16.81 1.89 -49.36
CA GLU A 270 -17.46 3.21 -49.09
C GLU A 270 -18.30 3.12 -47.76
N GLU A 271 -19.47 3.72 -47.39
CA GLU A 271 -20.58 4.58 -47.94
C GLU A 271 -21.17 5.47 -46.78
N GLU A 272 -22.00 6.50 -47.06
CA GLU A 272 -22.76 7.35 -46.07
C GLU A 272 -24.31 7.15 -46.19
N GLU A 273 -25.33 7.98 -45.87
CA GLU A 273 -25.58 9.41 -45.51
C GLU A 273 -27.03 9.52 -44.88
N GLU A 274 -27.55 10.73 -44.51
CA GLU A 274 -28.98 11.08 -44.14
C GLU A 274 -29.58 10.53 -42.80
N ASP A 275 -30.52 11.14 -42.03
CA ASP A 275 -31.18 12.48 -41.90
C ASP A 275 -31.86 12.56 -40.48
N GLN A 276 -31.97 13.67 -39.70
CA GLN A 276 -32.71 14.97 -39.76
C GLN A 276 -34.23 14.97 -39.38
N GLU A 277 -34.61 15.81 -38.39
CA GLU A 277 -35.95 16.41 -37.99
C GLU A 277 -35.89 16.87 -36.49
N GLU A 278 -36.60 17.87 -35.94
CA GLU A 278 -36.97 19.25 -36.35
C GLU A 278 -37.48 20.08 -35.09
N GLU A 279 -38.09 21.27 -35.26
CA GLU A 279 -38.75 22.18 -34.26
C GLU A 279 -37.86 23.00 -33.26
N GLU A 280 -38.15 24.25 -32.86
CA GLU A 280 -38.59 25.50 -33.56
C GLU A 280 -38.49 26.75 -32.61
N GLU A 281 -38.35 27.98 -33.13
CA GLU A 281 -38.35 29.27 -32.38
C GLU A 281 -39.12 30.39 -33.13
N GLU A 282 -39.43 31.51 -32.43
CA GLU A 282 -39.92 32.84 -32.90
C GLU A 282 -41.41 33.06 -33.32
N GLU A 283 -42.09 33.98 -32.61
CA GLU A 283 -43.16 34.94 -33.06
C GLU A 283 -43.18 36.09 -31.99
N GLU A 284 -43.36 37.40 -32.23
CA GLU A 284 -43.38 38.27 -33.43
C GLU A 284 -43.17 39.76 -33.00
N GLU A 285 -42.61 40.63 -33.88
CA GLU A 285 -42.64 42.11 -33.77
C GLU A 285 -43.04 42.74 -35.15
N GLU A 286 -44.02 43.65 -35.17
CA GLU A 286 -44.31 44.62 -36.28
C GLU A 286 -44.80 45.95 -35.62
N GLU A 287 -44.25 47.14 -35.92
CA GLU A 287 -44.44 48.01 -37.12
C GLU A 287 -45.87 48.58 -37.30
N GLU A 288 -46.12 49.86 -37.70
CA GLU A 288 -45.29 51.07 -37.82
C GLU A 288 -46.18 52.36 -37.76
N ALA A 289 -45.53 53.54 -37.61
CA ALA A 289 -45.91 54.91 -38.03
C ALA A 289 -47.38 55.45 -38.01
N ASN A 290 -47.59 56.68 -37.49
CA ASN A 290 -48.05 57.88 -38.24
C ASN A 290 -48.30 59.16 -37.36
N ASP A 291 -47.48 60.18 -37.56
CA ASP A 291 -47.82 61.61 -37.82
C ASP A 291 -48.90 62.45 -37.05
N ASN A 292 -48.46 63.68 -36.70
CA ASN A 292 -49.18 64.97 -36.56
C ASN A 292 -49.92 65.39 -35.26
N ASP A 293 -49.33 66.38 -34.59
CA ASP A 293 -49.87 67.67 -34.14
C ASP A 293 -51.34 67.80 -33.66
N ASN A 294 -51.51 68.34 -32.44
CA ASN A 294 -52.20 69.62 -32.22
C ASN A 294 -51.92 70.20 -30.82
N ASP A 295 -51.49 71.47 -30.75
CA ASP A 295 -51.64 72.30 -29.56
C ASP A 295 -53.12 72.65 -29.33
N ASN A 296 -53.54 72.87 -28.07
CA ASN A 296 -54.67 73.77 -27.78
C ASN A 296 -54.66 74.27 -26.33
N ASP A 297 -54.57 75.59 -26.14
CA ASP A 297 -54.69 76.24 -24.84
C ASP A 297 -56.11 76.18 -24.27
N ASN A 298 -56.26 76.14 -22.94
CA ASN A 298 -57.32 76.90 -22.27
C ASN A 298 -57.09 77.14 -20.77
N ASP A 299 -57.09 78.40 -20.35
CA ASP A 299 -57.11 78.81 -18.94
C ASP A 299 -58.51 78.68 -18.32
N ASN A 300 -58.68 77.95 -17.21
CA ASN A 300 -59.64 78.35 -16.16
C ASN A 300 -59.43 77.65 -14.78
N SER A 301 -60.19 78.14 -13.79
CA SER A 301 -60.53 77.50 -12.49
C SER A 301 -59.38 77.02 -11.57
N GLY A 302 -58.31 77.82 -11.44
CA GLY A 302 -57.29 77.72 -10.37
C GLY A 302 -57.78 78.00 -8.94
N ALA A 303 -58.93 77.45 -8.57
CA ALA A 303 -59.56 77.44 -7.25
C ALA A 303 -60.36 76.14 -6.98
N GLU A 304 -60.75 75.40 -8.03
CA GLU A 304 -61.25 74.02 -7.90
C GLU A 304 -60.08 73.03 -7.90
N VAL A 305 -59.14 73.18 -8.84
CA VAL A 305 -57.91 72.34 -8.95
C VAL A 305 -57.15 72.26 -7.62
N ALA A 306 -57.00 73.37 -6.88
CA ALA A 306 -56.28 73.38 -5.61
C ALA A 306 -56.98 72.60 -4.48
N ALA A 307 -58.30 72.44 -4.54
CA ALA A 307 -59.06 71.61 -3.61
C ALA A 307 -59.05 70.13 -4.04
N GLU A 308 -59.08 69.89 -5.36
CA GLU A 308 -58.97 68.56 -5.96
C GLU A 308 -57.58 67.96 -5.67
N GLU A 309 -56.48 68.69 -5.87
CA GLU A 309 -55.13 68.28 -5.47
C GLU A 309 -55.00 67.98 -3.97
N GLU A 310 -55.68 68.74 -3.08
CA GLU A 310 -55.61 68.46 -1.64
C GLU A 310 -56.41 67.20 -1.28
N GLN A 311 -57.51 66.93 -1.99
CA GLN A 311 -58.28 65.70 -1.86
C GLN A 311 -57.57 64.48 -2.48
N GLU A 312 -56.77 64.67 -3.54
CA GLU A 312 -55.86 63.64 -4.08
C GLU A 312 -54.72 63.36 -3.11
N ARG A 313 -54.02 64.37 -2.59
CA ARG A 313 -52.98 64.19 -1.56
C ARG A 313 -53.50 63.46 -0.31
N GLN A 314 -54.72 63.74 0.12
CA GLN A 314 -55.36 63.02 1.24
C GLN A 314 -55.76 61.57 0.90
N GLN A 315 -56.05 61.26 -0.37
CA GLN A 315 -56.29 59.87 -0.82
C GLN A 315 -54.97 59.11 -0.96
N GLN A 316 -53.95 59.73 -1.55
CA GLN A 316 -52.61 59.15 -1.70
C GLN A 316 -52.00 58.82 -0.33
N GLN A 317 -52.05 59.74 0.64
CA GLN A 317 -51.59 59.48 2.01
C GLN A 317 -52.44 58.41 2.75
N GLN A 318 -53.70 58.20 2.36
CA GLN A 318 -54.50 57.07 2.88
C GLN A 318 -54.11 55.73 2.22
N GLN A 319 -53.64 55.73 0.97
CA GLN A 319 -53.11 54.56 0.29
C GLN A 319 -51.71 54.20 0.81
N GLU A 320 -50.83 55.19 1.02
CA GLU A 320 -49.51 55.01 1.63
C GLU A 320 -49.63 54.38 3.02
N ASN A 321 -50.47 54.93 3.90
CA ASN A 321 -50.72 54.33 5.23
C ASN A 321 -51.29 52.89 5.14
N GLN A 322 -52.15 52.59 4.17
CA GLN A 322 -52.69 51.23 3.97
C GLN A 322 -51.63 50.25 3.45
N GLN A 323 -50.66 50.73 2.67
CA GLN A 323 -49.51 49.94 2.24
C GLN A 323 -48.52 49.70 3.39
N GLU A 324 -48.26 50.70 4.25
CA GLU A 324 -47.46 50.51 5.47
C GLU A 324 -48.12 49.54 6.46
N ASP A 325 -49.44 49.65 6.68
CA ASP A 325 -50.22 48.71 7.52
C ASP A 325 -50.18 47.28 6.94
N GLN A 326 -50.25 47.12 5.61
CA GLN A 326 -50.19 45.81 4.95
C GLN A 326 -48.78 45.21 5.00
N GLN A 327 -47.73 45.99 4.74
CA GLN A 327 -46.34 45.52 4.80
C GLN A 327 -45.96 45.06 6.22
N GLN A 328 -46.42 45.76 7.26
CA GLN A 328 -46.20 45.33 8.66
C GLN A 328 -46.93 44.01 8.99
N ALA A 329 -48.08 43.75 8.38
CA ALA A 329 -48.78 42.47 8.54
C ALA A 329 -48.03 41.33 7.84
N GLU A 330 -47.56 41.55 6.60
CA GLU A 330 -46.78 40.57 5.84
C GLU A 330 -45.41 40.28 6.49
N GLU A 331 -44.76 41.28 7.09
CA GLU A 331 -43.50 41.12 7.85
C GLU A 331 -43.71 40.38 9.19
N GLU A 332 -44.85 40.58 9.87
CA GLU A 332 -45.17 39.83 11.10
C GLU A 332 -45.62 38.39 10.82
N GLU A 333 -46.32 38.12 9.71
CA GLU A 333 -46.66 36.76 9.25
C GLU A 333 -45.38 35.98 8.88
N ALA A 334 -44.51 36.57 8.05
CA ALA A 334 -43.23 35.95 7.68
C ALA A 334 -42.27 35.70 8.87
N ARG A 335 -42.34 36.51 9.94
CA ARG A 335 -41.58 36.26 11.18
C ARG A 335 -42.11 35.05 11.95
N VAL A 336 -43.43 34.84 11.97
CA VAL A 336 -44.03 33.68 12.66
C VAL A 336 -43.71 32.39 11.92
N ASP A 337 -43.79 32.39 10.59
CA ASP A 337 -43.40 31.22 9.77
C ASP A 337 -41.93 30.84 10.02
N ALA A 338 -41.02 31.83 10.09
CA ALA A 338 -39.60 31.59 10.40
C ALA A 338 -39.36 31.07 11.83
N GLU A 339 -40.11 31.56 12.83
CA GLU A 339 -40.06 31.03 14.21
C GLU A 339 -40.58 29.58 14.30
N GLU A 340 -41.50 29.16 13.41
CA GLU A 340 -41.99 27.77 13.33
C GLU A 340 -41.01 26.85 12.56
N GLU A 341 -40.37 27.34 11.48
CA GLU A 341 -39.30 26.59 10.76
C GLU A 341 -38.04 26.37 11.61
N GLU A 342 -37.55 27.38 12.35
CA GLU A 342 -36.41 27.21 13.28
C GLU A 342 -36.73 26.17 14.37
N GLY A 343 -37.97 26.14 14.87
CA GLY A 343 -38.43 25.16 15.86
C GLY A 343 -38.46 23.73 15.31
N GLU A 344 -38.94 23.53 14.08
CA GLU A 344 -38.87 22.24 13.41
C GLU A 344 -37.42 21.79 13.14
N GLU A 345 -36.50 22.71 12.80
CA GLU A 345 -35.09 22.35 12.59
C GLU A 345 -34.38 22.00 13.90
N GLU A 346 -34.66 22.69 15.01
CA GLU A 346 -34.12 22.32 16.32
C GLU A 346 -34.60 20.92 16.77
N GLU A 347 -35.87 20.57 16.58
CA GLU A 347 -36.39 19.23 16.90
C GLU A 347 -35.73 18.14 16.03
N LYS A 348 -35.55 18.39 14.72
CA LYS A 348 -34.85 17.47 13.80
C LYS A 348 -33.38 17.28 14.22
N ARG A 349 -32.70 18.35 14.64
CA ARG A 349 -31.30 18.29 15.11
C ARG A 349 -31.15 17.56 16.44
N GLN A 350 -32.09 17.73 17.38
CA GLN A 350 -32.11 16.95 18.61
C GLN A 350 -32.35 15.46 18.32
N GLN A 351 -33.32 15.13 17.46
CA GLN A 351 -33.59 13.73 17.08
C GLN A 351 -32.39 13.07 16.37
N GLN A 352 -31.62 13.83 15.58
CA GLN A 352 -30.39 13.32 14.97
C GLN A 352 -29.30 13.02 16.03
N GLN A 353 -29.14 13.88 17.04
CA GLN A 353 -28.20 13.63 18.15
C GLN A 353 -28.62 12.44 19.02
N ASP A 354 -29.91 12.31 19.31
CA ASP A 354 -30.47 11.20 20.10
C ASP A 354 -30.30 9.85 19.36
N ASN A 355 -30.42 9.84 18.03
CA ASN A 355 -30.14 8.65 17.21
C ASN A 355 -28.64 8.32 17.20
N GLN A 356 -27.76 9.30 16.99
CA GLN A 356 -26.31 9.08 16.97
C GLN A 356 -25.80 8.51 18.31
N GLN A 357 -26.30 9.01 19.44
CA GLN A 357 -25.98 8.46 20.76
C GLN A 357 -26.45 7.01 20.95
N GLN A 358 -27.57 6.61 20.32
CA GLN A 358 -28.03 5.21 20.34
C GLN A 358 -27.17 4.31 19.45
N GLU A 359 -26.71 4.78 18.29
CA GLU A 359 -25.77 4.03 17.43
C GLU A 359 -24.41 3.84 18.14
N GLU A 360 -23.88 4.88 18.81
CA GLU A 360 -22.66 4.79 19.62
C GLU A 360 -22.82 3.84 20.84
N GLU A 361 -23.98 3.84 21.52
CA GLU A 361 -24.25 2.90 22.63
C GLU A 361 -24.45 1.45 22.13
N GLU A 362 -25.06 1.22 20.96
CA GLU A 362 -25.14 -0.13 20.36
C GLU A 362 -23.75 -0.65 19.93
N GLU A 363 -22.87 0.20 19.38
CA GLU A 363 -21.49 -0.20 19.02
C GLU A 363 -20.64 -0.54 20.25
N GLU A 364 -20.67 0.27 21.33
CA GLU A 364 -19.93 -0.07 22.57
C GLU A 364 -20.43 -1.40 23.18
N ASN A 365 -21.75 -1.63 23.19
CA ASN A 365 -22.32 -2.89 23.68
C ASN A 365 -21.92 -4.09 22.80
N ALA A 366 -21.91 -3.95 21.47
CA ALA A 366 -21.46 -5.02 20.56
C ALA A 366 -19.98 -5.37 20.77
N ALA A 367 -19.10 -4.36 20.87
CA ALA A 367 -17.68 -4.54 21.16
C ALA A 367 -17.45 -5.17 22.56
N LEU A 368 -18.31 -4.87 23.54
CA LEU A 368 -18.27 -5.48 24.87
C LEU A 368 -18.73 -6.95 24.86
N GLU A 369 -19.67 -7.35 23.99
CA GLU A 369 -20.05 -8.75 23.80
C GLU A 369 -18.95 -9.56 23.09
N GLU A 370 -18.38 -9.06 21.99
CA GLU A 370 -17.29 -9.75 21.26
C GLU A 370 -16.10 -10.03 22.20
N LYS A 371 -15.70 -9.03 22.98
CA LYS A 371 -14.63 -9.14 23.98
C LYS A 371 -14.93 -10.16 25.09
N GLN A 372 -16.20 -10.33 25.49
CA GLN A 372 -16.61 -11.39 26.40
C GLN A 372 -16.55 -12.77 25.75
N GLN A 373 -16.89 -12.88 24.45
CA GLN A 373 -16.75 -14.14 23.71
C GLN A 373 -15.28 -14.53 23.55
N GLN A 374 -14.40 -13.58 23.21
CA GLN A 374 -12.95 -13.81 23.10
C GLN A 374 -12.35 -14.33 24.42
N GLN A 375 -12.68 -13.70 25.56
CA GLN A 375 -12.21 -14.18 26.87
C GLN A 375 -12.74 -15.58 27.24
N GLN A 376 -13.93 -15.97 26.78
CA GLN A 376 -14.45 -17.33 26.96
C GLN A 376 -13.73 -18.35 26.06
N GLN A 377 -13.33 -17.96 24.85
CA GLN A 377 -12.54 -18.81 23.95
C GLN A 377 -11.13 -19.02 24.49
N GLU A 378 -10.46 -17.95 24.96
CA GLU A 378 -9.13 -18.05 25.62
C GLU A 378 -9.15 -18.98 26.83
N GLN A 379 -10.18 -18.89 27.69
CA GLN A 379 -10.33 -19.79 28.84
C GLN A 379 -10.54 -21.26 28.40
N GLN A 380 -11.38 -21.50 27.39
CA GLN A 380 -11.58 -22.86 26.85
C GLN A 380 -10.31 -23.44 26.21
N GLN A 381 -9.49 -22.61 25.56
CA GLN A 381 -8.20 -23.04 25.01
C GLN A 381 -7.21 -23.38 26.14
N GLN A 382 -7.10 -22.55 27.18
CA GLN A 382 -6.24 -22.83 28.34
C GLN A 382 -6.66 -24.11 29.10
N GLU A 383 -7.97 -24.40 29.20
CA GLU A 383 -8.45 -25.67 29.76
C GLU A 383 -8.12 -26.88 28.87
N GLN A 384 -8.12 -26.73 27.54
CA GLN A 384 -7.73 -27.79 26.61
C GLN A 384 -6.22 -28.06 26.65
N GLU A 385 -5.39 -27.02 26.66
CA GLU A 385 -3.93 -27.12 26.78
C GLU A 385 -3.52 -27.80 28.09
N GLN A 386 -4.11 -27.42 29.22
CA GLN A 386 -3.89 -28.09 30.52
C GLN A 386 -4.32 -29.56 30.52
N GLN A 387 -5.40 -29.91 29.83
CA GLN A 387 -5.82 -31.32 29.65
C GLN A 387 -4.84 -32.09 28.76
N GLN A 388 -4.29 -31.47 27.72
CA GLN A 388 -3.32 -32.07 26.82
C GLN A 388 -1.96 -32.29 27.51
N GLU A 389 -1.48 -31.34 28.31
CA GLU A 389 -0.29 -31.53 29.16
C GLU A 389 -0.48 -32.68 30.15
N GLN A 390 -1.63 -32.76 30.84
CA GLN A 390 -1.91 -33.85 31.78
C GLN A 390 -1.95 -35.22 31.09
N GLN A 391 -2.47 -35.30 29.86
CA GLN A 391 -2.42 -36.53 29.06
C GLN A 391 -0.98 -36.89 28.66
N LEU A 392 -0.17 -35.91 28.24
CA LEU A 392 1.23 -36.12 27.87
C LEU A 392 2.07 -36.60 29.06
N GLN A 393 1.91 -36.00 30.23
CA GLN A 393 2.57 -36.43 31.47
C GLN A 393 2.16 -37.86 31.86
N GLN A 394 0.88 -38.23 31.70
CA GLN A 394 0.42 -39.60 31.94
C GLN A 394 1.03 -40.60 30.94
N GLN A 395 1.18 -40.24 29.66
CA GLN A 395 1.87 -41.08 28.68
C GLN A 395 3.35 -41.26 29.02
N GLN A 396 4.07 -40.20 29.41
CA GLN A 396 5.47 -40.28 29.81
C GLN A 396 5.65 -41.21 31.02
N GLN A 397 4.84 -41.07 32.08
CA GLN A 397 4.88 -41.96 33.24
C GLN A 397 4.58 -43.43 32.88
N GLN A 398 3.70 -43.69 31.91
CA GLN A 398 3.46 -45.05 31.41
C GLN A 398 4.65 -45.60 30.60
N GLN A 399 5.33 -44.77 29.81
CA GLN A 399 6.54 -45.18 29.09
C GLN A 399 7.70 -45.48 30.05
N GLU A 400 7.92 -44.66 31.08
CA GLU A 400 8.92 -44.91 32.11
C GLU A 400 8.67 -46.24 32.85
N GLN A 401 7.41 -46.52 33.22
CA GLN A 401 7.03 -47.79 33.86
C GLN A 401 7.22 -49.00 32.94
N GLN A 402 7.09 -48.84 31.62
CA GLN A 402 7.41 -49.90 30.65
C GLN A 402 8.93 -50.09 30.51
N GLN A 403 9.72 -49.01 30.45
CA GLN A 403 11.19 -49.08 30.38
C GLN A 403 11.83 -49.65 31.65
N GLN A 404 11.18 -49.50 32.82
CA GLN A 404 11.62 -50.10 34.08
C GLN A 404 11.31 -51.61 34.20
N GLN A 405 10.61 -52.23 33.23
CA GLN A 405 10.43 -53.68 33.25
C GLN A 405 11.76 -54.41 32.98
N PRO A 406 12.10 -55.44 33.77
CA PRO A 406 13.39 -56.12 33.63
C PRO A 406 13.47 -56.91 32.32
N GLN A 407 14.32 -56.43 31.41
CA GLN A 407 14.69 -57.10 30.15
C GLN A 407 14.88 -58.62 30.34
N PRO A 408 14.28 -59.49 29.50
CA PRO A 408 14.33 -60.93 29.68
C PRO A 408 15.77 -61.45 29.63
N VAL A 409 16.07 -62.42 30.50
CA VAL A 409 17.44 -62.89 30.83
C VAL A 409 18.28 -63.28 29.59
N LEU A 410 17.63 -63.72 28.51
CA LEU A 410 18.22 -63.99 27.20
C LEU A 410 19.10 -62.84 26.67
N VAL A 411 18.66 -61.58 26.80
CA VAL A 411 19.40 -60.42 26.29
C VAL A 411 20.74 -60.26 27.00
N LYS A 412 20.79 -60.53 28.32
CA LYS A 412 22.02 -60.42 29.11
C LYS A 412 23.02 -61.54 28.81
N MET A 413 22.57 -62.73 28.40
CA MET A 413 23.49 -63.79 27.93
C MET A 413 24.08 -63.43 26.56
N LEU A 414 23.24 -62.98 25.61
CA LEU A 414 23.69 -62.65 24.25
C LEU A 414 24.78 -61.55 24.23
N VAL A 415 24.66 -60.52 25.07
CA VAL A 415 25.71 -59.50 25.23
C VAL A 415 27.02 -60.09 25.78
N GLN A 416 26.94 -61.05 26.71
CA GLN A 416 28.11 -61.69 27.33
C GLN A 416 28.84 -62.66 26.39
N GLU A 417 28.11 -63.31 25.48
CA GLU A 417 28.69 -64.10 24.39
C GLU A 417 29.36 -63.23 23.31
N LEU A 418 28.83 -62.03 23.04
CA LEU A 418 29.42 -61.07 22.08
C LEU A 418 30.75 -60.49 22.58
N ASP A 419 30.82 -60.10 23.85
CA ASP A 419 32.03 -59.55 24.47
C ASP A 419 33.19 -60.57 24.45
N ARG A 420 32.86 -61.85 24.67
CA ARG A 420 33.80 -62.98 24.55
C ARG A 420 34.33 -63.21 23.14
N SER A 421 33.52 -63.01 22.10
CA SER A 421 33.97 -63.23 20.72
C SER A 421 34.85 -62.09 20.22
N GLN A 422 34.59 -60.84 20.61
CA GLN A 422 35.49 -59.71 20.30
C GLN A 422 36.89 -59.88 20.93
N ALA A 423 36.96 -60.32 22.19
CA ALA A 423 38.24 -60.63 22.85
C ALA A 423 39.06 -61.72 22.13
N PHE A 424 38.38 -62.69 21.49
CA PHE A 424 39.03 -63.74 20.72
C PHE A 424 39.59 -63.22 19.38
N ILE A 425 38.84 -62.36 18.69
CA ILE A 425 39.27 -61.71 17.44
C ILE A 425 40.48 -60.80 17.68
N ALA A 426 40.48 -60.00 18.75
CA ALA A 426 41.61 -59.16 19.13
C ALA A 426 42.91 -59.95 19.37
N THR A 427 42.80 -61.21 19.79
CA THR A 427 43.96 -62.09 20.03
C THR A 427 44.55 -62.65 18.72
N LEU A 428 43.72 -62.86 17.69
CA LEU A 428 44.15 -63.38 16.38
C LEU A 428 44.87 -62.33 15.52
N LEU A 429 44.68 -61.03 15.79
CA LEU A 429 45.28 -59.93 15.02
C LEU A 429 46.74 -59.61 15.41
N LEU A 430 47.34 -60.37 16.33
CA LEU A 430 48.71 -60.14 16.83
C LEU A 430 49.73 -61.23 16.42
N ASP A 431 49.32 -62.25 15.66
CA ASP A 431 50.21 -63.28 15.12
C ASP A 431 50.31 -63.17 13.57
N PRO A 432 51.47 -62.76 13.00
CA PRO A 432 51.63 -62.55 11.57
C PRO A 432 51.76 -63.84 10.75
N SER A 433 51.50 -65.02 11.32
CA SER A 433 51.62 -66.33 10.64
C SER A 433 50.32 -66.91 10.07
N LEU A 434 49.14 -66.35 10.40
CA LEU A 434 47.84 -66.93 10.04
C LEU A 434 47.11 -66.18 8.89
N SER A 435 47.31 -66.63 7.65
CA SER A 435 46.58 -66.13 6.48
C SER A 435 45.14 -66.66 6.43
N ALA A 436 44.17 -65.90 6.95
CA ALA A 436 42.74 -66.27 7.01
C ALA A 436 41.80 -65.25 6.32
N LEU A 437 42.14 -64.87 5.08
CA LEU A 437 41.43 -63.81 4.33
C LEU A 437 39.99 -64.08 3.78
N PRO A 438 39.38 -65.28 3.79
CA PRO A 438 38.05 -65.47 3.18
C PRO A 438 36.85 -65.41 4.14
N ILE A 439 37.05 -65.22 5.46
CA ILE A 439 35.96 -65.36 6.46
C ILE A 439 35.30 -64.02 6.83
N LEU A 440 36.00 -62.88 6.69
CA LEU A 440 35.49 -61.58 7.13
C LEU A 440 34.44 -60.94 6.22
N LEU A 441 34.19 -61.48 5.02
CA LEU A 441 33.30 -60.84 4.03
C LEU A 441 31.81 -61.16 4.24
N ASP A 442 31.49 -62.24 4.94
CA ASP A 442 30.11 -62.77 5.08
C ASP A 442 29.32 -62.10 6.23
N LEU A 443 30.00 -61.35 7.10
CA LEU A 443 29.41 -60.70 8.29
C LEU A 443 28.97 -59.25 8.08
N GLN A 444 29.34 -58.62 6.95
CA GLN A 444 28.99 -57.22 6.66
C GLN A 444 27.64 -57.06 5.93
N GLN A 445 26.94 -58.17 5.63
CA GLN A 445 25.68 -58.16 4.89
C GLN A 445 24.44 -58.46 5.77
N GLN A 446 24.58 -58.34 7.11
CA GLN A 446 23.51 -58.62 8.07
C GLN A 446 23.46 -57.64 9.26
N GLN A 447 23.90 -56.40 9.05
CA GLN A 447 23.55 -55.20 9.83
C GLN A 447 22.94 -54.16 8.89
#